data_AF-A0A950XGZ5-F1
#
_entry.id   AF-A0A950XGZ5-F1
#
_cell.length_a   1.000
_cell.length_b   1.000
_cell.length_c   1.000
_cell.angle_alpha   90.00
_cell.angle_beta   90.00
_cell.angle_gamma   90.00
#
_symmetry.space_group_name_H-M   'P 1'
#
loop_
_entity.id
_entity.type
_entity.pdbx_description
1 polymer ?
#
loop_
_entity_poly.entity_id
_entity_poly.type
_entity_poly.pdbx_seq_one_letter_code
_entity_poly.pdbx_strand_id
1 'polypeptide(L)'
;MIFFAAAVALATWAGRGAIAADLTDVGFIDQSDLANLPVFVTANRQLATYKTQMDAQFNAQMKHVRTDAERQQVTMQFQQQFNDKQREIVGPLFQRAQLAIAAVSSTRNLSIVVDKRIVIFGGQDITKDVEAVFTSAQAIQPPAATPPPSEIGYVDQSVLDGIPKVQTANSTMQQFEATQRQVYSARIAQARTPAEKQQILTEYNKVISDKQDQLLKPLVEQTRSSTSDVARKKNLILVVDKADVIYGGTDITPDVQNALTK
;
A
#
# COMPACT_ATOMS: atom_id res chain seq x y z
N MET A 1 -0.14 -16.21 -4.03
CA MET A 1 0.46 -14.88 -4.27
C MET A 1 1.26 -14.55 -3.02
N ILE A 2 2.56 -14.84 -3.02
CA ILE A 2 3.44 -14.35 -1.96
C ILE A 2 3.82 -12.94 -2.41
N PHE A 3 3.14 -11.94 -1.85
CA PHE A 3 3.65 -10.58 -1.89
C PHE A 3 4.97 -10.63 -1.13
N PHE A 4 6.07 -10.21 -1.78
CA PHE A 4 7.26 -9.83 -1.05
C PHE A 4 6.90 -8.54 -0.29
N ALA A 5 6.18 -8.70 0.81
CA ALA A 5 6.38 -7.81 1.93
C ALA A 5 7.81 -8.10 2.38
N ALA A 6 8.79 -7.43 1.76
CA ALA A 6 9.98 -7.07 2.50
C ALA A 6 9.44 -6.28 3.68
N ALA A 7 9.13 -6.98 4.77
CA ALA A 7 8.78 -6.35 6.02
C ALA A 7 10.00 -5.50 6.34
N VAL A 8 9.91 -4.21 6.03
CA VAL A 8 10.83 -3.21 6.57
C VAL A 8 10.55 -3.29 8.06
N ALA A 9 11.30 -4.17 8.73
CA ALA A 9 11.31 -4.24 10.17
C ALA A 9 11.59 -2.81 10.63
N LEU A 10 10.64 -2.25 11.38
CA LEU A 10 10.76 -1.00 12.12
C LEU A 10 12.17 -0.95 12.71
N ALA A 11 13.08 -0.25 12.05
CA ALA A 11 14.47 -0.19 12.47
C ALA A 11 14.51 0.82 13.62
N THR A 12 14.23 0.36 14.84
CA THR A 12 14.41 1.16 16.05
C THR A 12 15.91 1.35 16.27
N TRP A 13 16.44 2.50 15.82
CA TRP A 13 17.83 2.84 16.05
C TRP A 13 17.99 3.36 17.47
N ALA A 14 18.48 2.51 18.39
CA ALA A 14 18.79 2.90 19.76
C ALA A 14 20.11 3.69 19.82
N GLY A 15 20.10 4.93 19.34
CA GLY A 15 21.11 5.93 19.65
C GLY A 15 20.80 6.57 21.01
N ARG A 16 21.77 6.58 21.94
CA ARG A 16 21.62 7.27 23.23
C ARG A 16 21.55 8.79 23.01
N GLY A 17 20.39 9.37 23.27
CA GLY A 17 20.17 10.82 23.35
C GLY A 17 18.71 11.21 23.13
N ALA A 18 17.95 11.31 24.22
CA ALA A 18 16.62 11.96 24.30
C ALA A 18 15.52 11.52 23.31
N ILE A 19 15.09 10.25 23.34
CA ILE A 19 13.72 9.90 22.88
C ILE A 19 12.74 10.24 24.01
N ALA A 20 12.62 11.53 24.30
CA ALA A 20 11.62 12.09 25.21
C ALA A 20 11.35 13.57 24.89
N ALA A 21 11.53 13.97 23.62
CA ALA A 21 10.83 15.12 23.10
C ALA A 21 9.49 14.59 22.58
N ASP A 22 8.43 15.09 23.18
CA ASP A 22 7.04 14.88 22.83
C ASP A 22 6.88 14.93 21.28
N LEU A 23 6.69 13.78 20.62
CA LEU A 23 6.40 13.69 19.18
C LEU A 23 4.96 14.18 18.95
N THR A 24 4.71 15.44 19.29
CA THR A 24 3.40 16.08 19.15
C THR A 24 3.07 16.34 17.70
N ASP A 25 4.03 16.31 16.80
CA ASP A 25 3.83 16.60 15.37
C ASP A 25 3.38 15.38 14.55
N VAL A 26 3.13 14.23 15.21
CA VAL A 26 2.60 13.01 14.57
C VAL A 26 1.11 12.90 14.84
N GLY A 27 0.31 12.86 13.78
CA GLY A 27 -1.11 12.55 13.86
C GLY A 27 -1.46 11.18 13.28
N PHE A 28 -2.64 10.69 13.60
CA PHE A 28 -3.22 9.53 12.93
C PHE A 28 -4.71 9.70 12.71
N ILE A 29 -5.22 8.98 11.71
CA ILE A 29 -6.66 8.88 11.45
C ILE A 29 -7.11 7.43 11.32
N ASP A 30 -8.33 7.19 11.76
CA ASP A 30 -9.06 5.96 11.43
C ASP A 30 -9.73 6.12 10.05
N GLN A 31 -9.12 5.55 9.02
CA GLN A 31 -9.70 5.58 7.67
C GLN A 31 -11.03 4.83 7.59
N SER A 32 -11.27 3.86 8.47
CA SER A 32 -12.53 3.11 8.51
C SER A 32 -13.66 4.03 8.96
N ASP A 33 -13.42 4.85 9.99
CA ASP A 33 -14.41 5.83 10.46
C ASP A 33 -14.75 6.86 9.39
N LEU A 34 -13.74 7.40 8.69
CA LEU A 34 -13.96 8.33 7.59
C LEU A 34 -14.73 7.69 6.42
N ALA A 35 -14.39 6.45 6.04
CA ALA A 35 -15.07 5.71 4.99
C ALA A 35 -16.53 5.37 5.35
N ASN A 36 -16.84 5.28 6.64
CA ASN A 36 -18.18 5.01 7.16
C ASN A 36 -19.05 6.27 7.28
N LEU A 37 -18.54 7.46 6.97
CA LEU A 37 -19.35 8.68 6.99
C LEU A 37 -20.56 8.55 6.04
N PRO A 38 -21.75 9.07 6.42
CA PRO A 38 -22.99 8.87 5.66
C PRO A 38 -22.91 9.25 4.17
N VAL A 39 -22.09 10.25 3.83
CA VAL A 39 -21.90 10.67 2.42
C VAL A 39 -21.15 9.63 1.60
N PHE A 40 -20.14 8.96 2.16
CA PHE A 40 -19.43 7.87 1.48
C PHE A 40 -20.31 6.63 1.35
N VAL A 41 -21.08 6.29 2.40
CA VAL A 41 -22.07 5.21 2.33
C VAL A 41 -23.12 5.46 1.24
N THR A 42 -23.59 6.70 1.13
CA THR A 42 -24.55 7.12 0.10
C THR A 42 -23.94 7.06 -1.30
N ALA A 43 -22.74 7.58 -1.48
CA ALA A 43 -21.98 7.50 -2.74
C ALA A 43 -21.75 6.06 -3.19
N ASN A 44 -21.35 5.18 -2.27
CA ASN A 44 -21.16 3.74 -2.55
C ASN A 44 -22.47 3.07 -2.99
N ARG A 45 -23.60 3.41 -2.35
CA ARG A 45 -24.91 2.91 -2.76
C ARG A 45 -25.28 3.39 -4.17
N GLN A 46 -25.05 4.67 -4.46
CA GLN A 46 -25.31 5.22 -5.80
C GLN A 46 -24.47 4.52 -6.88
N LEU A 47 -23.19 4.27 -6.60
CA LEU A 47 -22.32 3.51 -7.51
C LEU A 47 -22.76 2.07 -7.69
N ALA A 48 -23.19 1.39 -6.62
CA ALA A 48 -23.72 0.04 -6.71
C ALA A 48 -24.99 -0.01 -7.57
N THR A 49 -25.93 0.93 -7.37
CA THR A 49 -27.14 1.05 -8.20
C THR A 49 -26.79 1.34 -9.66
N TYR A 50 -25.86 2.26 -9.92
CA TYR A 50 -25.39 2.55 -11.27
C TYR A 50 -24.77 1.32 -11.92
N LYS A 51 -23.92 0.58 -11.20
CA LYS A 51 -23.32 -0.66 -11.67
C LYS A 51 -24.38 -1.69 -12.08
N THR A 52 -25.40 -1.92 -11.25
CA THR A 52 -26.47 -2.87 -11.57
C THR A 52 -27.23 -2.48 -12.84
N GLN A 53 -27.54 -1.19 -13.01
CA GLN A 53 -28.21 -0.70 -14.22
C GLN A 53 -27.31 -0.86 -15.46
N MET A 54 -26.04 -0.55 -15.30
CA MET A 54 -25.03 -0.64 -16.34
C MET A 54 -24.79 -2.11 -16.76
N ASP A 55 -24.70 -3.05 -15.81
CA ASP A 55 -24.54 -4.48 -16.09
C ASP A 55 -25.75 -5.02 -16.91
N ALA A 56 -26.97 -4.54 -16.66
CA ALA A 56 -28.15 -4.90 -17.46
C ALA A 56 -28.06 -4.36 -18.90
N GLN A 57 -27.60 -3.12 -19.09
CA GLN A 57 -27.37 -2.54 -20.41
C GLN A 57 -26.25 -3.25 -21.17
N PHE A 58 -25.16 -3.60 -20.48
CA PHE A 58 -24.06 -4.37 -21.03
C PHE A 58 -24.55 -5.72 -21.56
N ASN A 59 -25.28 -6.46 -20.73
CA ASN A 59 -25.84 -7.76 -21.10
C ASN A 59 -26.82 -7.66 -22.29
N ALA A 60 -27.58 -6.57 -22.39
CA ALA A 60 -28.45 -6.33 -23.54
C ALA A 60 -27.64 -6.08 -24.81
N GLN A 61 -26.65 -5.18 -24.77
CA GLN A 61 -25.80 -4.86 -25.94
C GLN A 61 -24.97 -6.07 -26.39
N MET A 62 -24.44 -6.85 -25.45
CA MET A 62 -23.65 -8.06 -25.73
C MET A 62 -24.42 -9.13 -26.52
N LYS A 63 -25.77 -9.17 -26.45
CA LYS A 63 -26.58 -10.08 -27.28
C LYS A 63 -26.56 -9.72 -28.77
N HIS A 64 -26.28 -8.45 -29.09
CA HIS A 64 -26.24 -7.91 -30.44
C HIS A 64 -24.83 -7.88 -31.04
N VAL A 65 -23.78 -8.03 -30.21
CA VAL A 65 -22.39 -8.14 -30.65
C VAL A 65 -22.18 -9.43 -31.45
N ARG A 66 -21.52 -9.33 -32.61
CA ARG A 66 -21.23 -10.47 -33.49
C ARG A 66 -19.75 -10.73 -33.70
N THR A 67 -18.90 -9.74 -33.38
CA THR A 67 -17.45 -9.82 -33.58
C THR A 67 -16.69 -9.58 -32.28
N ASP A 68 -15.45 -10.06 -32.22
CA ASP A 68 -14.59 -9.84 -31.05
C ASP A 68 -14.11 -8.39 -30.94
N ALA A 69 -13.97 -7.68 -32.07
CA ALA A 69 -13.64 -6.25 -32.08
C ALA A 69 -14.77 -5.41 -31.43
N GLU A 70 -16.03 -5.66 -31.80
CA GLU A 70 -17.19 -5.02 -31.18
C GLU A 70 -17.30 -5.37 -29.69
N ARG A 71 -17.05 -6.64 -29.32
CA ARG A 71 -17.04 -7.09 -27.92
C ARG A 71 -16.05 -6.29 -27.08
N GLN A 72 -14.83 -6.13 -27.58
CA GLN A 72 -13.79 -5.35 -26.91
C GLN A 72 -14.19 -3.88 -26.79
N GLN A 73 -14.72 -3.28 -27.85
CA GLN A 73 -15.16 -1.88 -27.84
C GLN A 73 -16.27 -1.64 -26.81
N VAL A 74 -17.31 -2.48 -26.79
CA VAL A 74 -18.41 -2.39 -25.80
C VAL A 74 -17.85 -2.56 -24.39
N THR A 75 -16.98 -3.54 -24.15
CA THR A 75 -16.36 -3.74 -22.82
C THR A 75 -15.58 -2.52 -22.36
N MET A 76 -14.74 -1.94 -23.23
CA MET A 76 -13.96 -0.74 -22.93
C MET A 76 -14.86 0.47 -22.64
N GLN A 77 -15.89 0.69 -23.45
CA GLN A 77 -16.83 1.79 -23.27
C GLN A 77 -17.54 1.72 -21.91
N PHE A 78 -18.02 0.53 -21.54
CA PHE A 78 -18.70 0.31 -20.26
C PHE A 78 -17.75 0.49 -19.07
N GLN A 79 -16.52 -0.02 -19.18
CA GLN A 79 -15.50 0.21 -18.15
C GLN A 79 -15.19 1.69 -17.99
N GLN A 80 -15.09 2.43 -19.10
CA GLN A 80 -14.87 3.87 -19.07
C GLN A 80 -16.03 4.63 -18.42
N GLN A 81 -17.27 4.35 -18.83
CA GLN A 81 -18.47 4.98 -18.24
C GLN A 81 -18.55 4.74 -16.73
N PHE A 82 -18.24 3.53 -16.27
CA PHE A 82 -18.19 3.23 -14.85
C PHE A 82 -17.11 4.03 -14.11
N ASN A 83 -15.90 4.06 -14.66
CA ASN A 83 -14.78 4.79 -14.06
C ASN A 83 -15.07 6.30 -14.00
N ASP A 84 -15.68 6.86 -15.05
CA ASP A 84 -16.09 8.26 -15.10
C ASP A 84 -17.15 8.55 -14.04
N LYS A 85 -18.16 7.67 -13.91
CA LYS A 85 -19.20 7.84 -12.90
C LYS A 85 -18.67 7.69 -11.48
N GLN A 86 -17.74 6.77 -11.27
CA GLN A 86 -17.01 6.65 -10.01
C GLN A 86 -16.32 7.97 -9.68
N ARG A 87 -15.48 8.49 -10.58
CA ARG A 87 -14.77 9.75 -10.37
C ARG A 87 -15.71 10.92 -10.09
N GLU A 88 -16.84 11.01 -10.80
CA GLU A 88 -17.87 12.03 -10.59
C GLU A 88 -18.45 11.97 -9.17
N ILE A 89 -18.80 10.79 -8.68
CA ILE A 89 -19.47 10.61 -7.38
C ILE A 89 -18.47 10.71 -6.21
N VAL A 90 -17.33 10.01 -6.26
CA VAL A 90 -16.41 9.88 -5.12
C VAL A 90 -15.22 10.83 -5.19
N GLY A 91 -14.85 11.32 -6.38
CA GLY A 91 -13.71 12.22 -6.55
C GLY A 91 -13.80 13.48 -5.68
N PRO A 92 -14.93 14.23 -5.70
CA PRO A 92 -15.11 15.39 -4.83
C PRO A 92 -15.04 15.05 -3.33
N LEU A 93 -15.50 13.85 -2.93
CA LEU A 93 -15.44 13.40 -1.55
C LEU A 93 -14.00 13.12 -1.11
N PHE A 94 -13.21 12.43 -1.93
CA PHE A 94 -11.80 12.21 -1.64
C PHE A 94 -11.00 13.51 -1.60
N GLN A 95 -11.23 14.42 -2.55
CA GLN A 95 -10.58 15.73 -2.55
C GLN A 95 -10.93 16.50 -1.27
N ARG A 96 -12.20 16.48 -0.85
CA ARG A 96 -12.64 17.13 0.38
C ARG A 96 -12.00 16.50 1.62
N ALA A 97 -11.88 15.18 1.67
CA ALA A 97 -11.20 14.47 2.76
C ALA A 97 -9.71 14.85 2.85
N GLN A 98 -9.01 14.89 1.72
CA GLN A 98 -7.60 15.33 1.66
C GLN A 98 -7.45 16.77 2.17
N LEU A 99 -8.34 17.68 1.77
CA LEU A 99 -8.33 19.06 2.27
C LEU A 99 -8.62 19.14 3.77
N ALA A 100 -9.56 18.34 4.28
CA ALA A 100 -9.88 18.29 5.70
C ALA A 100 -8.66 17.82 6.52
N ILE A 101 -8.01 16.73 6.08
CA ILE A 101 -6.79 16.22 6.70
C ILE A 101 -5.69 17.27 6.69
N ALA A 102 -5.45 17.92 5.54
CA ALA A 102 -4.43 18.95 5.41
C ALA A 102 -4.71 20.18 6.30
N ALA A 103 -5.97 20.63 6.37
CA ALA A 103 -6.37 21.77 7.20
C ALA A 103 -6.22 21.47 8.71
N VAL A 104 -6.64 20.27 9.16
CA VAL A 104 -6.46 19.84 10.54
C VAL A 104 -4.98 19.66 10.87
N SER A 105 -4.21 19.05 9.97
CA SER A 105 -2.76 18.88 10.11
C SER A 105 -2.06 20.23 10.27
N SER A 106 -2.42 21.21 9.45
CA SER A 106 -1.88 22.56 9.56
C SER A 106 -2.27 23.24 10.88
N THR A 107 -3.51 23.04 11.35
CA THR A 107 -4.00 23.62 12.61
C THR A 107 -3.32 23.01 13.84
N ARG A 108 -3.05 21.70 13.78
CA ARG A 108 -2.40 20.91 14.83
C ARG A 108 -0.87 20.88 14.72
N ASN A 109 -0.30 21.59 13.74
CA ASN A 109 1.14 21.61 13.44
C ASN A 109 1.75 20.20 13.26
N LEU A 110 1.06 19.34 12.52
CA LEU A 110 1.50 17.97 12.25
C LEU A 110 2.42 17.92 11.04
N SER A 111 3.56 17.25 11.19
CA SER A 111 4.51 16.98 10.10
C SER A 111 4.14 15.72 9.32
N ILE A 112 3.40 14.80 9.94
CA ILE A 112 2.92 13.56 9.31
C ILE A 112 1.57 13.11 9.90
N VAL A 113 0.75 12.51 9.05
CA VAL A 113 -0.45 11.77 9.44
C VAL A 113 -0.36 10.35 8.89
N VAL A 114 -0.55 9.38 9.77
CA VAL A 114 -0.52 7.95 9.42
C VAL A 114 -1.86 7.26 9.66
N ASP A 115 -2.01 6.05 9.13
CA ASP A 115 -3.16 5.20 9.43
C ASP A 115 -3.12 4.67 10.88
N LYS A 116 -4.26 4.75 11.57
CA LYS A 116 -4.41 4.24 12.94
C LYS A 116 -4.00 2.78 13.10
N ARG A 117 -4.11 1.94 12.07
CA ARG A 117 -3.79 0.51 12.10
C ARG A 117 -2.33 0.23 12.46
N ILE A 118 -1.42 1.18 12.25
CA ILE A 118 0.00 1.04 12.62
C ILE A 118 0.36 1.71 13.96
N VAL A 119 -0.61 2.36 14.62
CA VAL A 119 -0.39 3.09 15.86
C VAL A 119 -0.84 2.26 17.05
N ILE A 120 0.11 1.92 17.93
CA ILE A 120 -0.18 1.22 19.20
C ILE A 120 -0.29 2.24 20.35
N PHE A 121 0.60 3.23 20.39
CA PHE A 121 0.67 4.24 21.45
C PHE A 121 1.35 5.51 20.93
N GLY A 122 0.90 6.67 21.41
CA GLY A 122 1.40 7.98 21.00
C GLY A 122 0.66 8.58 19.80
N GLY A 123 1.12 9.75 19.34
CA GLY A 123 0.49 10.52 18.28
C GLY A 123 -0.84 11.17 18.67
N GLN A 124 -1.29 12.11 17.86
CA GLN A 124 -2.57 12.79 18.01
C GLN A 124 -3.64 12.09 17.16
N ASP A 125 -4.69 11.56 17.79
CA ASP A 125 -5.89 11.13 17.06
C ASP A 125 -6.61 12.36 16.51
N ILE A 126 -6.54 12.59 15.21
CA ILE A 126 -7.24 13.70 14.55
C ILE A 126 -8.52 13.26 13.84
N THR A 127 -8.95 12.01 14.01
CA THR A 127 -10.10 11.43 13.28
C THR A 127 -11.34 12.31 13.43
N LYS A 128 -11.69 12.70 14.66
CA LYS A 128 -12.88 13.54 14.92
C LYS A 128 -12.75 14.98 14.45
N ASP A 129 -11.55 15.56 14.51
CA ASP A 129 -11.29 16.88 13.96
C ASP A 129 -11.47 16.88 12.43
N VAL A 130 -10.96 15.84 11.77
CA VAL A 130 -11.10 15.67 10.31
C VAL A 130 -12.56 15.43 9.93
N GLU A 131 -13.29 14.59 10.66
CA GLU A 131 -14.74 14.39 10.47
C GLU A 131 -15.51 15.71 10.58
N ALA A 132 -15.19 16.54 11.59
CA ALA A 132 -15.84 17.83 11.80
C ALA A 132 -15.56 18.80 10.65
N VAL A 133 -14.31 18.94 10.23
CA VAL A 133 -13.94 19.80 9.09
C VAL A 133 -14.57 19.29 7.79
N PHE A 134 -14.54 17.98 7.57
CA PHE A 134 -15.12 17.34 6.40
C PHE A 134 -16.65 17.52 6.33
N THR A 135 -17.36 17.40 7.45
CA THR A 135 -18.84 17.54 7.47
C THR A 135 -19.33 18.98 7.53
N SER A 136 -18.42 19.95 7.75
CA SER A 136 -18.77 21.37 7.78
C SER A 136 -19.41 21.86 6.46
N ALA A 137 -20.34 22.81 6.53
CA ALA A 137 -20.94 23.41 5.34
C ALA A 137 -19.99 24.37 4.60
N GLN A 138 -18.84 24.70 5.22
CA GLN A 138 -17.89 25.67 4.71
C GLN A 138 -16.95 25.03 3.67
N ALA A 139 -16.51 25.86 2.73
CA ALA A 139 -15.42 25.48 1.84
C ALA A 139 -14.13 25.33 2.66
N ILE A 140 -13.51 24.15 2.58
CA ILE A 140 -12.24 23.90 3.26
C ILE A 140 -11.16 24.62 2.45
N GLN A 141 -10.53 25.61 3.07
CA GLN A 141 -9.41 26.31 2.45
C GLN A 141 -8.19 25.38 2.46
N PRO A 142 -7.52 25.17 1.30
CA PRO A 142 -6.24 24.49 1.29
C PRO A 142 -5.25 25.23 2.20
N PRO A 143 -4.44 24.53 3.00
CA PRO A 143 -3.38 25.19 3.74
C PRO A 143 -2.41 25.88 2.78
N ALA A 144 -1.97 27.09 3.14
CA ALA A 144 -1.10 27.91 2.32
C ALA A 144 0.35 27.38 2.22
N ALA A 145 0.71 26.40 3.05
CA ALA A 145 2.05 25.82 3.14
C ALA A 145 1.99 24.30 2.99
N THR A 146 3.07 23.74 2.44
CA THR A 146 3.36 22.31 2.54
C THR A 146 3.50 21.90 4.01
N PRO A 147 3.21 20.64 4.37
CA PRO A 147 3.44 20.17 5.73
C PRO A 147 4.86 20.48 6.20
N PRO A 148 5.07 20.76 7.51
CA PRO A 148 6.40 20.94 8.07
C PRO A 148 7.31 19.75 7.71
N PRO A 149 8.63 19.97 7.54
CA PRO A 149 9.59 18.87 7.43
C PRO A 149 9.40 17.89 8.59
N SER A 150 9.33 16.59 8.28
CA SER A 150 9.13 15.55 9.29
C SER A 150 10.41 14.78 9.54
N GLU A 151 10.70 14.52 10.82
CA GLU A 151 11.74 13.56 11.21
C GLU A 151 11.31 12.10 10.92
N ILE A 152 10.06 11.89 10.52
CA ILE A 152 9.55 10.62 10.03
C ILE A 152 9.57 10.63 8.51
N GLY A 153 10.34 9.71 7.94
CA GLY A 153 10.34 9.47 6.50
C GLY A 153 9.43 8.33 6.09
N TYR A 154 9.24 8.20 4.78
CA TYR A 154 8.59 7.03 4.21
C TYR A 154 9.30 6.54 2.95
N VAL A 155 9.11 5.25 2.65
CA VAL A 155 9.49 4.63 1.39
C VAL A 155 8.26 4.03 0.74
N ASP A 156 8.14 4.17 -0.58
CA ASP A 156 7.15 3.43 -1.36
C ASP A 156 7.74 2.08 -1.79
N GLN A 157 7.32 1.02 -1.11
CA GLN A 157 7.78 -0.34 -1.39
C GLN A 157 7.43 -0.78 -2.82
N SER A 158 6.32 -0.30 -3.39
CA SER A 158 5.94 -0.66 -4.76
C SER A 158 6.95 -0.14 -5.79
N VAL A 159 7.54 1.03 -5.54
CA VAL A 159 8.61 1.60 -6.36
C VAL A 159 9.90 0.80 -6.20
N LEU A 160 10.23 0.39 -4.97
CA LEU A 160 11.44 -0.41 -4.70
C LEU A 160 11.34 -1.83 -5.27
N ASP A 161 10.16 -2.45 -5.22
CA ASP A 161 9.88 -3.74 -5.85
C ASP A 161 9.96 -3.65 -7.39
N GLY A 162 9.73 -2.46 -7.93
CA GLY A 162 9.89 -2.13 -9.34
C GLY A 162 11.35 -2.10 -9.83
N ILE A 163 12.33 -2.18 -8.93
CA ILE A 163 13.75 -2.12 -9.33
C ILE A 163 14.12 -3.41 -10.11
N PRO A 164 14.82 -3.32 -11.26
CA PRO A 164 15.07 -4.47 -12.15
C PRO A 164 15.68 -5.70 -11.48
N LYS A 165 16.63 -5.53 -10.55
CA LYS A 165 17.24 -6.65 -9.81
C LYS A 165 16.24 -7.33 -8.87
N VAL A 166 15.32 -6.58 -8.27
CA VAL A 166 14.27 -7.11 -7.39
C VAL A 166 13.22 -7.85 -8.22
N GLN A 167 12.78 -7.26 -9.34
CA GLN A 167 11.90 -7.94 -10.30
C GLN A 167 12.50 -9.26 -10.80
N THR A 168 13.78 -9.25 -11.17
CA THR A 168 14.49 -10.44 -11.67
C THR A 168 14.55 -11.53 -10.60
N ALA A 169 14.86 -11.18 -9.36
CA ALA A 169 14.85 -12.12 -8.24
C ALA A 169 13.45 -12.71 -8.00
N ASN A 170 12.40 -11.88 -8.04
CA ASN A 170 11.03 -12.33 -7.89
C ASN A 170 10.60 -13.30 -9.00
N SER A 171 10.88 -12.97 -10.27
CA SER A 171 10.59 -13.86 -11.39
C SER A 171 11.38 -15.16 -11.32
N THR A 172 12.65 -15.11 -10.92
CA THR A 172 13.49 -16.29 -10.73
C THR A 172 12.93 -17.20 -9.63
N MET A 173 12.47 -16.62 -8.51
CA MET A 173 11.85 -17.38 -7.43
C MET A 173 10.54 -18.04 -7.87
N GLN A 174 9.69 -17.30 -8.59
CA GLN A 174 8.42 -17.85 -9.10
C GLN A 174 8.62 -19.02 -10.06
N GLN A 175 9.61 -18.91 -10.97
CA GLN A 175 9.98 -19.98 -11.87
C GLN A 175 10.52 -21.19 -11.10
N PHE A 176 11.41 -20.95 -10.13
CA PHE A 176 11.95 -22.01 -9.28
C PHE A 176 10.86 -22.76 -8.53
N GLU A 177 9.94 -22.05 -7.88
CA GLU A 177 8.80 -22.68 -7.20
C GLU A 177 7.93 -23.49 -8.16
N ALA A 178 7.64 -22.97 -9.35
CA ALA A 178 6.84 -23.69 -10.34
C ALA A 178 7.50 -25.01 -10.74
N THR A 179 8.80 -25.00 -10.99
CA THR A 179 9.58 -26.21 -11.27
C THR A 179 9.60 -27.18 -10.08
N GLN A 180 9.87 -26.69 -8.86
CA GLN A 180 9.91 -27.55 -7.69
C GLN A 180 8.53 -28.15 -7.37
N ARG A 181 7.44 -27.39 -7.55
CA ARG A 181 6.07 -27.93 -7.39
C ARG A 181 5.83 -29.14 -8.29
N GLN A 182 6.27 -29.08 -9.55
CA GLN A 182 6.12 -30.21 -10.48
C GLN A 182 6.96 -31.41 -10.02
N VAL A 183 8.24 -31.20 -9.70
CA VAL A 183 9.15 -32.26 -9.24
C VAL A 183 8.61 -32.95 -7.98
N TYR A 184 8.23 -32.18 -6.97
CA TYR A 184 7.77 -32.72 -5.69
C TYR A 184 6.36 -33.31 -5.80
N SER A 185 5.47 -32.80 -6.66
CA SER A 185 4.17 -33.45 -6.93
C SER A 185 4.33 -34.86 -7.50
N ALA A 186 5.29 -35.06 -8.41
CA ALA A 186 5.59 -36.38 -8.97
C ALA A 186 6.14 -37.33 -7.91
N ARG A 187 7.03 -36.83 -7.03
CA ARG A 187 7.56 -37.62 -5.90
C ARG A 187 6.47 -38.00 -4.90
N ILE A 188 5.55 -37.10 -4.58
CA ILE A 188 4.41 -37.37 -3.68
C ILE A 188 3.47 -38.42 -4.27
N ALA A 189 3.23 -38.39 -5.60
CA ALA A 189 2.41 -39.39 -6.27
C ALA A 189 3.01 -40.80 -6.22
N GLN A 190 4.34 -40.90 -6.10
CA GLN A 190 5.07 -42.17 -5.99
C GLN A 190 5.22 -42.66 -4.54
N ALA A 191 4.95 -41.81 -3.55
CA ALA A 191 5.08 -42.15 -2.13
C ALA A 191 3.99 -43.13 -1.68
N ARG A 192 4.40 -44.21 -1.01
CA ARG A 192 3.54 -45.32 -0.59
C ARG A 192 3.04 -45.18 0.82
N THR A 193 3.73 -44.40 1.65
CA THR A 193 3.38 -44.21 3.06
C THR A 193 3.11 -42.74 3.39
N PRO A 194 2.31 -42.45 4.44
CA PRO A 194 2.15 -41.09 4.94
C PRO A 194 3.47 -40.46 5.42
N ALA A 195 4.38 -41.26 5.99
CA ALA A 195 5.69 -40.79 6.46
C ALA A 195 6.56 -40.29 5.30
N GLU A 196 6.62 -41.03 4.18
CA GLU A 196 7.32 -40.61 2.97
C GLU A 196 6.74 -39.30 2.41
N LYS A 197 5.42 -39.18 2.35
CA LYS A 197 4.75 -37.94 1.91
C LYS A 197 5.14 -36.74 2.77
N GLN A 198 5.14 -36.91 4.09
CA GLN A 198 5.52 -35.84 5.02
C GLN A 198 6.98 -35.42 4.86
N GLN A 199 7.89 -36.38 4.64
CA GLN A 199 9.30 -36.09 4.41
C GLN A 199 9.50 -35.31 3.10
N ILE A 200 8.80 -35.69 2.02
CA ILE A 200 8.85 -35.00 0.73
C ILE A 200 8.34 -33.56 0.85
N LEU A 201 7.26 -33.31 1.60
CA LEU A 201 6.75 -31.97 1.87
C LEU A 201 7.73 -31.10 2.68
N THR A 202 8.38 -31.71 3.67
CA THR A 202 9.40 -31.03 4.48
C THR A 202 10.59 -30.63 3.62
N GLU A 203 11.05 -31.53 2.75
CA GLU A 203 12.15 -31.27 1.82
C GLU A 203 11.78 -30.19 0.79
N TYR A 204 10.57 -30.24 0.22
CA TYR A 204 10.05 -29.18 -0.66
C TYR A 204 10.09 -27.82 0.03
N ASN A 205 9.52 -27.70 1.22
CA ASN A 205 9.49 -26.45 1.98
C ASN A 205 10.91 -25.95 2.28
N LYS A 206 11.83 -26.86 2.62
CA LYS A 206 13.24 -26.52 2.85
C LYS A 206 13.90 -25.98 1.58
N VAL A 207 13.73 -26.64 0.44
CA VAL A 207 14.33 -26.22 -0.84
C VAL A 207 13.81 -24.84 -1.27
N ILE A 208 12.52 -24.57 -1.07
CA ILE A 208 11.93 -23.24 -1.31
C ILE A 208 12.55 -22.20 -0.35
N SER A 209 12.60 -22.51 0.95
CA SER A 209 13.17 -21.61 1.96
C SER A 209 14.66 -21.30 1.72
N ASP A 210 15.47 -22.32 1.42
CA ASP A 210 16.90 -22.17 1.14
C ASP A 210 17.12 -21.28 -0.09
N LYS A 211 16.29 -21.46 -1.13
CA LYS A 211 16.37 -20.62 -2.32
C LYS A 211 15.93 -19.18 -2.04
N GLN A 212 14.91 -19.00 -1.23
CA GLN A 212 14.44 -17.69 -0.80
C GLN A 212 15.54 -16.94 -0.04
N ASP A 213 16.18 -17.61 0.92
CA ASP A 213 17.30 -17.05 1.69
C ASP A 213 18.49 -16.71 0.79
N GLN A 214 18.81 -17.56 -0.18
CA GLN A 214 19.92 -17.32 -1.10
C GLN A 214 19.66 -16.09 -2.01
N LEU A 215 18.44 -15.95 -2.50
CA LEU A 215 18.13 -15.01 -3.58
C LEU A 215 17.65 -13.66 -3.05
N LEU A 216 16.85 -13.65 -1.98
CA LEU A 216 16.06 -12.49 -1.58
C LEU A 216 16.59 -11.85 -0.31
N LYS A 217 17.15 -12.63 0.62
CA LYS A 217 17.75 -12.11 1.85
C LYS A 217 18.84 -11.06 1.60
N PRO A 218 19.75 -11.23 0.61
CA PRO A 218 20.75 -10.19 0.32
C PRO A 218 20.12 -8.90 -0.18
N LEU A 219 19.05 -8.99 -0.98
CA LEU A 219 18.33 -7.81 -1.47
C LEU A 219 17.60 -7.09 -0.35
N VAL A 220 16.96 -7.84 0.56
CA VAL A 220 16.31 -7.27 1.75
C VAL A 220 17.32 -6.54 2.63
N GLU A 221 18.48 -7.15 2.91
CA GLU A 221 19.51 -6.48 3.73
C GLU A 221 20.09 -5.26 3.02
N GLN A 222 20.28 -5.33 1.69
CA GLN A 222 20.73 -4.18 0.92
C GLN A 222 19.73 -3.03 0.95
N THR A 223 18.43 -3.31 0.80
CA THR A 223 17.35 -2.32 0.94
C THR A 223 17.34 -1.73 2.34
N ARG A 224 17.42 -2.58 3.37
CA ARG A 224 17.46 -2.14 4.77
C ARG A 224 18.65 -1.22 5.06
N SER A 225 19.83 -1.60 4.59
CA SER A 225 21.05 -0.79 4.75
C SER A 225 20.92 0.54 4.01
N SER A 226 20.44 0.53 2.77
CA SER A 226 20.28 1.73 1.95
C SER A 226 19.28 2.70 2.59
N THR A 227 18.14 2.19 3.07
CA THR A 227 17.15 2.98 3.81
C THR A 227 17.75 3.53 5.10
N SER A 228 18.50 2.73 5.86
CA SER A 228 19.16 3.20 7.09
C SER A 228 20.17 4.31 6.82
N ASP A 229 20.98 4.19 5.77
CA ASP A 229 21.98 5.20 5.41
C ASP A 229 21.35 6.51 4.96
N VAL A 230 20.28 6.43 4.16
CA VAL A 230 19.50 7.60 3.73
C VAL A 230 18.81 8.27 4.93
N ALA A 231 18.19 7.48 5.80
CA ALA A 231 17.55 7.97 7.01
C ALA A 231 18.54 8.73 7.90
N ARG A 232 19.73 8.16 8.16
CA ARG A 232 20.79 8.83 8.93
C ARG A 232 21.26 10.13 8.27
N LYS A 233 21.47 10.14 6.95
CA LYS A 233 21.88 11.35 6.22
C LYS A 233 20.86 12.48 6.30
N LYS A 234 19.58 12.13 6.40
CA LYS A 234 18.47 13.08 6.52
C LYS A 234 18.00 13.31 7.95
N ASN A 235 18.71 12.78 8.95
CA ASN A 235 18.36 12.85 10.37
C ASN A 235 16.94 12.35 10.68
N LEU A 236 16.48 11.32 9.97
CA LEU A 236 15.19 10.69 10.22
C LEU A 236 15.29 9.71 11.38
N ILE A 237 14.31 9.75 12.28
CA ILE A 237 14.23 8.89 13.46
C ILE A 237 13.43 7.61 13.21
N LEU A 238 12.56 7.64 12.19
CA LEU A 238 11.70 6.53 11.80
C LEU A 238 11.45 6.58 10.30
N VAL A 239 11.38 5.40 9.67
CA VAL A 239 10.92 5.25 8.29
C VAL A 239 9.78 4.25 8.27
N VAL A 240 8.65 4.64 7.67
CA VAL A 240 7.46 3.80 7.50
C VAL A 240 7.20 3.49 6.02
N ASP A 241 6.28 2.57 5.75
CA ASP A 241 5.82 2.31 4.39
C ASP A 241 4.84 3.41 3.92
N LYS A 242 4.91 3.80 2.64
CA LYS A 242 3.99 4.78 2.04
C LYS A 242 2.52 4.39 2.20
N ALA A 243 2.20 3.09 2.20
CA ALA A 243 0.83 2.59 2.37
C ALA A 243 0.20 3.02 3.71
N ASP A 244 1.03 3.31 4.71
CA ASP A 244 0.58 3.74 6.04
C ASP A 244 0.61 5.27 6.20
N VAL A 245 1.14 6.02 5.22
CA VAL A 245 1.25 7.49 5.25
C VAL A 245 0.13 8.15 4.47
N ILE A 246 -0.63 8.98 5.17
CA ILE A 246 -1.82 9.65 4.64
C ILE A 246 -1.51 11.09 4.23
N TYR A 247 -0.71 11.81 5.03
CA TYR A 247 -0.32 13.19 4.75
C TYR A 247 1.06 13.49 5.32
N GLY A 248 1.82 14.38 4.67
CA GLY A 248 3.15 14.78 5.13
C GLY A 248 4.19 13.67 5.07
N GLY A 249 5.14 13.71 6.01
CA GLY A 249 6.31 12.84 6.03
C GLY A 249 7.39 13.22 5.02
N THR A 250 8.61 12.75 5.26
CA THR A 250 9.74 12.95 4.35
C THR A 250 9.87 11.80 3.36
N ASP A 251 9.55 12.04 2.09
CA ASP A 251 9.75 11.04 1.03
C ASP A 251 11.24 10.77 0.81
N ILE A 252 11.67 9.54 1.07
CA ILE A 252 13.03 9.08 0.79
C ILE A 252 13.08 7.98 -0.27
N THR A 253 11.95 7.67 -0.90
CA THR A 253 11.84 6.64 -1.94
C THR A 253 12.86 6.86 -3.07
N PRO A 254 13.01 8.07 -3.64
CA PRO A 254 13.97 8.29 -4.73
C PRO A 254 15.41 8.09 -4.28
N ASP A 255 15.75 8.52 -3.05
CA ASP A 255 17.09 8.37 -2.49
C ASP A 255 17.47 6.89 -2.29
N VAL A 256 16.53 6.10 -1.76
CA VAL A 256 16.72 4.65 -1.55
C VAL A 256 16.76 3.91 -2.88
N GLN A 257 15.88 4.24 -3.83
CA GLN A 257 15.90 3.68 -5.18
C GLN A 257 17.25 3.94 -5.88
N ASN A 258 17.76 5.15 -5.76
CA ASN A 258 19.08 5.53 -6.31
C ASN A 258 20.23 4.80 -5.61
N ALA A 259 20.14 4.54 -4.31
CA ALA A 259 21.14 3.74 -3.59
C ALA A 259 21.13 2.26 -4.02
N LEU A 260 19.97 1.73 -4.38
CA LEU A 260 19.81 0.34 -4.82
C LEU A 260 20.13 0.12 -6.30
N THR A 261 20.22 1.16 -7.11
CA THR A 261 20.54 1.05 -8.55
C THR A 261 22.02 1.27 -8.85
N LYS A 262 22.80 1.70 -7.86
CA LYS A 262 24.28 1.76 -7.90
C LYS A 262 24.90 0.41 -7.62
#